data_AF-A0A1X1N0F9-F1
#
_entry.id   AF-A0A1X1N0F9-F1
#
_cell.length_a   1.000
_cell.length_b   1.000
_cell.length_c   1.000
_cell.angle_alpha   90.00
_cell.angle_beta   90.00
_cell.angle_gamma   90.00
#
_symmetry.space_group_name_H-M   'P 1'
#
loop_
_entity.id
_entity.type
_entity.pdbx_description
1 polymer ?
#
loop_
_entity_poly.entity_id
_entity_poly.type
_entity_poly.pdbx_seq_one_letter_code
_entity_poly.pdbx_strand_id
1 'polypeptide(L)'
;MRDGGVITGHIPAEQVPADFHRDDKVFEPGRPAITMRGTAGLDGPVLYFTEVEWEAFVAGVTAGEFDDLPGGLAEEPGRPSR
;
A
#
# COMPACT_ATOMS: atom_id res chain seq x y z
N MET A 1 2.32 20.32 12.36
CA MET A 1 1.73 19.72 11.15
C MET A 1 2.42 18.39 10.96
N ARG A 2 1.69 17.28 11.08
CA ARG A 2 2.23 15.96 10.73
C ARG A 2 1.97 15.82 9.23
N ASP A 3 3.00 15.95 8.40
CA ASP A 3 2.90 15.74 6.96
C ASP A 3 2.73 14.23 6.70
N GLY A 4 1.52 13.73 6.95
CA GLY A 4 1.10 12.39 6.59
C GLY A 4 0.95 12.33 5.08
N GLY A 5 1.90 11.68 4.41
CA GLY A 5 1.90 11.47 2.98
C GLY A 5 2.21 10.02 2.65
N VAL A 6 2.08 9.68 1.37
CA VAL A 6 2.50 8.39 0.84
C VAL A 6 3.52 8.59 -0.27
N ILE A 7 4.43 7.64 -0.38
CA ILE A 7 5.39 7.54 -1.48
C ILE A 7 4.96 6.36 -2.33
N THR A 8 4.74 6.61 -3.62
CA THR A 8 4.41 5.58 -4.62
C THR A 8 5.59 5.35 -5.56
N GLY A 9 5.79 4.11 -5.99
CA GLY A 9 6.84 3.74 -6.94
C GLY A 9 6.45 2.55 -7.81
N HIS A 10 7.25 2.26 -8.82
CA HIS A 10 7.06 1.12 -9.72
C HIS A 10 8.29 0.21 -9.67
N ILE A 11 8.06 -1.10 -9.55
CA ILE A 11 9.12 -2.11 -9.65
C ILE A 11 8.74 -3.18 -10.68
N PRO A 12 9.69 -3.87 -11.30
CA PRO A 12 9.40 -5.05 -12.10
C PRO A 12 8.67 -6.11 -11.29
N ALA A 13 7.72 -6.83 -11.91
CA ALA A 13 6.96 -7.91 -11.27
C ALA A 13 7.87 -8.96 -10.59
N GLU A 14 9.02 -9.25 -11.19
CA GLU A 14 9.99 -10.23 -10.71
C GLU A 14 10.69 -9.81 -9.41
N GLN A 15 10.63 -8.51 -9.07
CA GLN A 15 11.20 -7.96 -7.85
C GLN A 15 10.20 -7.92 -6.68
N VAL A 16 8.93 -8.26 -6.92
CA VAL A 16 7.94 -8.37 -5.85
C VAL A 16 8.29 -9.57 -4.97
N PRO A 17 8.45 -9.40 -3.64
CA PRO A 17 8.83 -10.52 -2.77
C PRO A 17 7.75 -11.61 -2.78
N ALA A 18 8.17 -12.88 -2.77
CA ALA A 18 7.29 -14.05 -2.91
C ALA A 18 6.10 -14.08 -1.93
N ASP A 19 6.28 -13.55 -0.72
CA ASP A 19 5.21 -13.46 0.29
C ASP A 19 4.03 -12.56 -0.12
N PHE A 20 4.20 -11.71 -1.12
CA PHE A 20 3.14 -10.84 -1.66
C PHE A 20 2.45 -11.40 -2.90
N HIS A 21 2.88 -12.57 -3.40
CA HIS A 21 2.18 -13.34 -4.42
C HIS A 21 1.10 -14.22 -3.75
N ARG A 22 0.19 -13.58 -3.02
CA ARG A 22 -0.92 -14.22 -2.27
C ARG A 22 -2.26 -13.70 -2.77
N ASP A 23 -3.33 -14.41 -2.42
CA ASP A 23 -4.72 -13.95 -2.61
C ASP A 23 -5.04 -13.51 -4.05
N ASP A 24 -4.82 -14.42 -5.01
CA ASP A 24 -5.08 -14.23 -6.45
C ASP A 24 -4.30 -13.08 -7.13
N LYS A 25 -3.34 -12.44 -6.43
CA LYS A 25 -2.45 -11.44 -7.01
C LYS A 25 -1.46 -12.08 -7.98
N VAL A 26 -1.72 -11.92 -9.27
CA VAL A 26 -0.81 -12.32 -10.34
C VAL A 26 -0.08 -11.09 -10.87
N PHE A 27 1.22 -10.99 -10.58
CA PHE A 27 2.10 -9.98 -11.16
C PHE A 27 2.64 -10.47 -12.51
N GLU A 28 2.04 -10.01 -13.61
CA GLU A 28 2.43 -10.46 -14.95
C GLU A 28 3.85 -9.97 -15.31
N PRO A 29 4.72 -10.85 -15.85
CA PRO A 29 6.02 -10.45 -16.37
C PRO A 29 5.89 -9.33 -17.41
N GLY A 30 6.72 -8.30 -17.30
CA GLY A 30 6.68 -7.13 -18.19
C GLY A 30 5.67 -6.04 -17.81
N ARG A 31 4.80 -6.27 -16.81
CA ARG A 31 4.02 -5.21 -16.17
C ARG A 31 4.66 -4.84 -14.82
N PRO A 32 4.81 -3.55 -14.50
CA PRO A 32 5.35 -3.15 -13.21
C PRO A 32 4.30 -3.36 -12.10
N ALA A 33 4.76 -3.75 -10.92
CA ALA A 33 3.99 -3.66 -9.69
C ALA A 33 4.08 -2.24 -9.13
N ILE A 34 2.98 -1.74 -8.56
CA ILE A 34 2.93 -0.46 -7.86
C ILE A 34 3.25 -0.71 -6.40
N THR A 35 4.14 0.10 -5.84
CA THR A 35 4.50 0.08 -4.42
C THR A 35 3.97 1.32 -3.73
N MET A 36 3.48 1.17 -2.51
CA MET A 36 3.04 2.29 -1.66
C MET A 36 3.57 2.13 -0.24
N ARG A 37 4.02 3.24 0.35
CA ARG A 37 4.48 3.30 1.75
C ARG A 37 4.22 4.68 2.35
N GLY A 38 4.02 4.73 3.67
CA GLY A 38 3.85 6.00 4.38
C GLY A 38 5.14 6.81 4.47
N THR A 39 5.03 8.14 4.50
CA THR A 39 6.17 9.07 4.71
C THR A 39 6.60 9.15 6.17
N ALA A 40 5.67 8.92 7.11
CA ALA A 40 5.91 9.01 8.55
C ALA A 40 6.77 7.86 9.10
N GLY A 41 7.01 6.81 8.32
CA GLY A 41 7.86 5.69 8.68
C GLY A 41 8.56 5.16 7.44
N LEU A 42 9.78 5.64 7.19
CA LEU A 42 10.57 5.15 6.05
C LEU A 42 11.00 3.68 6.21
N ASP A 43 10.86 3.11 7.40
CA ASP A 43 11.03 1.68 7.65
C ASP A 43 9.68 0.95 7.78
N GLY A 44 8.58 1.63 7.47
CA GLY A 44 7.24 1.09 7.49
C GLY A 44 7.00 0.06 6.38
N PRO A 45 5.89 -0.70 6.48
CA PRO A 45 5.58 -1.72 5.50
C PRO A 45 5.38 -1.11 4.10
N VAL A 46 5.86 -1.84 3.09
CA VAL A 46 5.59 -1.55 1.69
C VAL A 46 4.41 -2.42 1.25
N LEU A 47 3.39 -1.79 0.69
CA LEU A 47 2.27 -2.46 0.05
C LEU A 47 2.57 -2.62 -1.44
N TYR A 48 2.15 -3.74 -2.01
CA TYR A 48 2.35 -4.08 -3.43
C TYR A 48 0.99 -4.31 -4.09
N PHE A 49 0.77 -3.64 -5.21
CA PHE A 49 -0.45 -3.70 -6.01
C PHE A 49 -0.13 -4.12 -7.43
N THR A 50 -0.97 -4.98 -8.00
CA THR A 50 -1.05 -5.09 -9.47
C THR A 50 -1.64 -3.79 -10.04
N GLU A 51 -1.46 -3.54 -11.34
CA GLU A 51 -2.08 -2.37 -11.99
C GLU A 51 -3.61 -2.34 -11.78
N VAL A 52 -4.27 -3.49 -11.94
CA VAL A 52 -5.73 -3.59 -11.80
C VAL A 52 -6.20 -3.29 -10.38
N GLU A 53 -5.51 -3.83 -9.37
CA GLU A 53 -5.84 -3.54 -7.97
C GLU A 53 -5.57 -2.08 -7.61
N TRP A 54 -4.52 -1.48 -8.16
CA TRP A 54 -4.22 -0.07 -7.94
C TRP A 54 -5.33 0.83 -8.48
N GLU A 55 -5.79 0.58 -9.71
CA GLU A 55 -6.91 1.32 -10.30
C GLU A 55 -8.20 1.16 -9.47
N ALA A 56 -8.50 -0.05 -9.02
CA ALA A 56 -9.65 -0.31 -8.15
C ALA A 56 -9.53 0.42 -6.80
N PHE A 57 -8.35 0.40 -6.19
CA PHE A 57 -8.06 1.10 -4.94
C PHE A 57 -8.24 2.62 -5.09
N VAL A 58 -7.63 3.22 -6.13
CA VAL A 58 -7.76 4.66 -6.40
C VAL A 58 -9.21 5.06 -6.67
N ALA A 59 -9.96 4.24 -7.39
CA ALA A 59 -11.37 4.47 -7.63
C ALA A 59 -12.18 4.46 -6.32
N GLY A 60 -11.97 3.49 -5.44
CA GLY A 60 -12.62 3.42 -4.12
C GLY A 60 -12.29 4.62 -3.23
N VAL A 61 -11.00 5.00 -3.16
CA VAL A 61 -10.56 6.20 -2.43
C VAL A 61 -11.22 7.46 -2.99
N THR A 62 -11.27 7.61 -4.31
CA THR A 62 -11.90 8.78 -4.95
C THR A 62 -13.42 8.81 -4.75
N ALA A 63 -14.05 7.64 -4.59
CA ALA A 63 -15.46 7.50 -4.28
C ALA A 63 -15.79 7.74 -2.79
N GLY A 64 -14.79 8.00 -1.94
CA GLY A 64 -14.97 8.21 -0.50
C GLY A 64 -15.23 6.93 0.29
N GLU A 65 -14.94 5.76 -0.27
CA GLU A 65 -15.18 4.46 0.38
C GLU A 65 -14.47 4.30 1.73
N PHE A 66 -13.39 5.07 1.93
CA PHE A 66 -12.53 5.02 3.11
C PHE A 66 -12.70 6.21 4.07
N ASP A 67 -13.60 7.16 3.77
CA ASP A 67 -13.75 8.41 4.53
C ASP A 67 -14.29 8.19 5.94
N ASP A 68 -15.12 7.16 6.13
CA ASP A 68 -15.79 6.84 7.40
C ASP A 68 -15.02 5.81 8.25
N LEU A 69 -13.82 5.39 7.84
CA LEU A 69 -13.04 4.43 8.61
C LEU A 69 -12.60 5.04 9.95
N PRO A 70 -12.95 4.42 11.10
CA PRO A 70 -12.57 4.92 12.40
C PRO A 70 -11.07 4.75 12.60
N GLY A 71 -10.32 5.81 12.30
CA GLY A 71 -8.87 5.82 12.35
C GLY A 71 -8.29 6.55 11.15
N GLY A 72 -8.56 7.85 11.02
CA GLY A 72 -7.79 8.71 10.12
C GLY A 72 -6.31 8.68 10.53
N LEU A 73 -5.53 7.74 9.98
CA LEU A 73 -4.11 7.50 10.21
C LEU A 73 -3.62 7.71 11.66
N ALA A 74 -4.49 7.46 12.65
CA ALA A 74 -4.17 7.65 14.05
C ALA A 74 -3.54 6.36 14.56
N GLU A 75 -2.20 6.42 14.71
CA GLU A 75 -1.32 5.56 15.51
C GLU A 75 -2.01 4.36 16.17
N GLU A 76 -1.72 3.15 15.68
CA GLU A 76 -2.05 1.88 16.35
C GLU A 76 -1.69 1.97 17.84
N PRO A 77 -2.66 1.96 18.78
CA PRO A 77 -2.34 2.00 20.19
C PRO A 77 -1.91 0.61 20.65
N GLY A 78 -0.60 0.42 20.81
CA GLY A 78 -0.08 -0.64 21.66
C GLY A 78 0.77 -1.71 20.97
N ARG A 79 1.92 -1.33 20.40
CA ARG A 79 3.06 -2.26 20.42
C ARG A 79 3.65 -2.22 21.85
N PRO A 80 3.51 -3.27 22.68
CA PRO A 80 4.23 -3.31 23.94
C PRO A 80 5.73 -3.41 23.66
N SER A 81 6.51 -2.53 24.28
CA SER A 81 7.97 -2.67 24.35
C SER A 81 8.29 -3.98 25.08
N ARG A 82 8.93 -4.92 24.38
CA ARG A 82 9.68 -6.01 25.00
C ARG A 82 11.01 -6.17 24.31
#